data_AF-A0A963XKS3-F1
#
_entry.id   AF-A0A963XKS3-F1
#
_cell.length_a   1.000
_cell.length_b   1.000
_cell.length_c   1.000
_cell.angle_alpha   90.00
_cell.angle_beta   90.00
_cell.angle_gamma   90.00
#
_symmetry.space_group_name_H-M   'P 1'
#
loop_
_entity.id
_entity.type
_entity.pdbx_description
1 polymer ?
#
loop_
_entity_poly.entity_id
_entity_poly.type
_entity_poly.pdbx_seq_one_letter_code
_entity_poly.pdbx_strand_id
1 'polypeptide(L)'
;MGDSSDGSSLAETSADPADSNGQRGFFGRIMDAFSQSDGDSDVKVEARGDAVRAPASAPLPGIGNLRKMRVEDVAIPKPEIVAVPVTVTLDDLVATFSESGFSRLPVFKGTLDSPIGLIHLKDLALQQAFTTPKPRFNLRKMLRPLLYAPPSMPIGVLLQKMQSERIHMALVIDEYGGVDGLVTIEDLIETVIGEIEDEHDTSEDGLWAEEKPGQYLVQARAPLADFEAQIGSKLAADAEDQEIDTLGGLVFMLLGRVPARGEVIRHESGAEFEVVDADPRRIKRLRVRLPQAKA
;
A
#
# COMPACT_ATOMS: atom_id res chain seq x y z
N MET A 1 23.49 -30.50 63.62
CA MET A 1 22.60 -31.06 64.67
C MET A 1 22.22 -29.91 65.58
N GLY A 2 20.93 -29.66 65.77
CA GLY A 2 20.36 -28.44 66.37
C GLY A 2 19.27 -27.89 65.44
N ASP A 3 18.07 -28.48 65.42
CA ASP A 3 16.94 -28.26 66.36
C ASP A 3 16.17 -26.98 65.96
N SER A 4 15.02 -27.14 65.28
CA SER A 4 13.66 -26.86 65.79
C SER A 4 13.37 -25.35 65.82
N SER A 5 12.17 -24.79 65.66
CA SER A 5 10.78 -25.22 65.77
C SER A 5 9.92 -24.07 65.24
N ASP A 6 8.66 -24.39 64.92
CA ASP A 6 7.48 -23.52 64.99
C ASP A 6 7.37 -22.30 64.05
N GLY A 7 6.24 -21.99 63.43
CA GLY A 7 4.88 -22.44 63.73
C GLY A 7 3.95 -21.24 63.86
N SER A 8 3.30 -20.91 62.74
CA SER A 8 1.88 -20.51 62.63
C SER A 8 1.38 -19.10 63.01
N SER A 9 0.38 -18.71 62.19
CA SER A 9 -0.79 -17.86 62.46
C SER A 9 -0.61 -16.37 62.11
N LEU A 10 -1.53 -15.66 61.44
CA LEU A 10 -2.99 -15.71 61.29
C LEU A 10 -3.37 -15.14 59.88
N ALA A 11 -4.39 -15.70 59.20
CA ALA A 11 -5.72 -15.09 58.93
C ALA A 11 -5.66 -13.75 58.14
N GLU A 12 -6.46 -13.44 57.12
CA GLU A 12 -7.81 -13.84 56.77
C GLU A 12 -8.21 -13.13 55.43
N THR A 13 -9.13 -13.75 54.69
CA THR A 13 -10.22 -13.15 53.87
C THR A 13 -10.03 -12.05 52.79
N SER A 14 -10.54 -12.42 51.60
CA SER A 14 -11.44 -11.64 50.73
C SER A 14 -10.91 -10.47 49.89
N ALA A 15 -10.94 -10.64 48.56
CA ALA A 15 -11.84 -9.92 47.63
C ALA A 15 -11.26 -9.86 46.19
N ASP A 16 -12.15 -10.06 45.22
CA ASP A 16 -11.95 -9.85 43.78
C ASP A 16 -11.33 -8.49 43.41
N PRO A 17 -10.84 -8.37 42.17
CA PRO A 17 -11.57 -7.46 41.30
C PRO A 17 -12.04 -8.12 40.01
N ALA A 18 -13.31 -7.82 39.73
CA ALA A 18 -14.00 -8.01 38.49
C ALA A 18 -13.32 -7.33 37.29
N ASP A 19 -13.64 -7.87 36.12
CA ASP A 19 -13.79 -7.21 34.82
C ASP A 19 -12.85 -6.05 34.47
N SER A 20 -11.91 -6.36 33.57
CA SER A 20 -11.69 -5.45 32.45
C SER A 20 -11.97 -6.21 31.15
N ASN A 21 -13.05 -5.77 30.53
CA ASN A 21 -13.53 -6.12 29.20
C ASN A 21 -12.43 -5.87 28.15
N GLY A 22 -11.56 -6.86 27.95
CA GLY A 22 -10.55 -6.86 26.90
C GLY A 22 -11.17 -7.33 25.60
N GLN A 23 -11.57 -6.38 24.76
CA GLN A 23 -11.95 -6.59 23.37
C GLN A 23 -11.06 -7.67 22.73
N ARG A 24 -11.65 -8.82 22.40
CA ARG A 24 -11.06 -9.77 21.47
C ARG A 24 -10.92 -9.02 20.14
N GLY A 25 -9.71 -8.53 19.88
CA GLY A 25 -9.38 -7.82 18.66
C GLY A 25 -9.65 -8.70 17.45
N PHE A 26 -10.12 -8.07 16.38
CA PHE A 26 -10.48 -8.68 15.10
C PHE A 26 -9.42 -9.65 14.56
N PHE A 27 -8.15 -9.47 14.91
CA PHE A 27 -7.02 -10.33 14.56
C PHE A 27 -7.11 -11.76 15.12
N GLY A 28 -7.74 -11.97 16.28
CA GLY A 28 -7.85 -13.31 16.88
C GLY A 28 -8.81 -14.23 16.13
N ARG A 29 -9.81 -13.67 15.45
CA ARG A 29 -10.80 -14.45 14.68
C ARG A 29 -10.28 -14.87 13.32
N ILE A 30 -9.35 -14.11 12.74
CA ILE A 30 -8.74 -14.44 11.45
C ILE A 30 -7.71 -15.55 11.60
N MET A 31 -7.00 -15.64 12.73
CA MET A 31 -5.99 -16.67 12.98
C MET A 31 -6.55 -18.10 13.02
N ASP A 32 -7.78 -18.30 13.51
CA ASP A 32 -8.39 -19.63 13.62
C ASP A 32 -8.74 -20.22 12.23
N ALA A 33 -8.99 -19.36 11.23
CA ALA A 33 -9.32 -19.77 9.87
C ALA A 33 -8.10 -20.27 9.06
N PHE A 34 -6.88 -20.02 9.52
CA PHE A 34 -5.64 -20.41 8.83
C PHE A 34 -5.02 -21.73 9.34
N SER A 35 -5.62 -22.41 10.32
CA SER A 35 -5.03 -23.60 10.95
C SER A 35 -5.55 -24.96 10.47
N GLN A 36 -6.46 -25.02 9.48
CA GLN A 36 -6.90 -26.30 8.90
C GLN A 36 -6.43 -26.49 7.46
N SER A 37 -5.34 -27.23 7.32
CA SER A 37 -5.07 -28.03 6.12
C SER A 37 -4.52 -29.40 6.50
N ASP A 38 -5.16 -30.40 5.89
CA ASP A 38 -4.74 -31.77 5.59
C ASP A 38 -4.92 -32.86 6.66
N GLY A 39 -5.92 -33.69 6.38
CA GLY A 39 -6.18 -34.97 7.04
C GLY A 39 -7.28 -35.73 6.28
N ASP A 40 -6.86 -36.51 5.29
CA ASP A 40 -7.65 -37.51 4.57
C ASP A 40 -8.21 -38.59 5.53
N SER A 41 -9.53 -38.81 5.53
CA SER A 41 -10.13 -40.09 5.93
C SER A 41 -11.62 -40.14 5.58
N ASP A 42 -11.96 -41.13 4.76
CA ASP A 42 -13.32 -41.64 4.49
C ASP A 42 -14.12 -41.89 5.78
N VAL A 43 -15.27 -41.21 5.94
CA VAL A 43 -16.38 -41.71 6.77
C VAL A 43 -17.72 -41.34 6.12
N LYS A 44 -18.47 -42.36 5.72
CA LYS A 44 -19.84 -42.30 5.23
C LYS A 44 -20.80 -42.28 6.44
N VAL A 45 -21.50 -41.17 6.66
CA VAL A 45 -22.65 -41.11 7.59
C VAL A 45 -23.82 -40.40 6.92
N GLU A 46 -24.87 -41.17 6.62
CA GLU A 46 -26.21 -40.63 6.36
C GLU A 46 -26.83 -40.21 7.69
N ALA A 47 -27.19 -38.93 7.83
CA ALA A 47 -28.18 -38.49 8.81
C ALA A 47 -28.88 -37.23 8.29
N ARG A 48 -30.21 -37.36 8.11
CA ARG A 48 -31.13 -36.26 7.86
C ARG A 48 -31.11 -35.27 9.03
N GLY A 49 -30.93 -34.00 8.72
CA GLY A 49 -31.15 -32.88 9.63
C GLY A 49 -30.99 -31.57 8.88
N ASP A 50 -32.05 -30.75 8.84
CA ASP A 50 -32.04 -29.39 8.31
C ASP A 50 -30.99 -28.55 9.05
N ALA A 51 -29.81 -28.43 8.45
CA ALA A 51 -28.81 -27.47 8.86
C ALA A 51 -28.80 -26.36 7.81
N VAL A 52 -29.30 -25.19 8.22
CA VAL A 52 -29.15 -23.93 7.49
C VAL A 52 -27.68 -23.78 7.13
N ARG A 53 -27.38 -23.95 5.84
CA ARG A 53 -26.05 -23.75 5.28
C ARG A 53 -25.70 -22.28 5.52
N ALA A 54 -24.85 -22.01 6.51
CA ALA A 54 -24.23 -20.71 6.63
C ALA A 54 -23.62 -20.37 5.25
N PRO A 55 -23.86 -19.17 4.70
CA PRO A 55 -23.24 -18.79 3.45
C PRO A 55 -21.73 -18.97 3.65
N ALA A 56 -21.11 -19.75 2.76
CA ALA A 56 -19.66 -19.81 2.69
C ALA A 56 -19.17 -18.36 2.68
N SER A 57 -18.29 -18.01 3.62
CA SER A 57 -17.73 -16.67 3.71
C SER A 57 -17.30 -16.25 2.32
N ALA A 58 -17.89 -15.17 1.82
CA ALA A 58 -17.45 -14.58 0.56
C ALA A 58 -15.94 -14.37 0.66
N PRO A 59 -15.15 -14.74 -0.37
CA PRO A 59 -13.72 -14.51 -0.35
C PRO A 59 -13.50 -13.01 -0.10
N LEU A 60 -12.74 -12.69 0.95
CA LEU A 60 -12.46 -11.31 1.33
C LEU A 60 -11.96 -10.53 0.10
N PRO A 61 -12.54 -9.37 -0.21
CA PRO A 61 -12.10 -8.53 -1.32
C PRO A 61 -10.59 -8.26 -1.21
N GLY A 62 -9.85 -8.27 -2.32
CA GLY A 62 -8.41 -8.02 -2.33
C GLY A 62 -7.48 -9.23 -2.12
N ILE A 63 -7.94 -10.34 -1.51
CA ILE A 63 -7.11 -11.57 -1.39
C ILE A 63 -6.85 -12.23 -2.76
N GLY A 64 -7.72 -11.96 -3.75
CA GLY A 64 -7.58 -12.47 -5.12
C GLY A 64 -6.28 -12.02 -5.81
N ASN A 65 -5.81 -10.80 -5.53
CA ASN A 65 -4.61 -10.23 -6.17
C ASN A 65 -3.31 -10.86 -5.70
N LEU A 66 -3.28 -11.36 -4.47
CA LEU A 66 -2.13 -12.10 -3.93
C LEU A 66 -1.73 -13.31 -4.79
N ARG A 67 -2.69 -13.90 -5.52
CA ARG A 67 -2.48 -15.06 -6.41
C ARG A 67 -2.23 -14.69 -7.87
N LYS A 68 -2.58 -13.48 -8.31
CA LYS A 68 -2.54 -13.09 -9.73
C LYS A 68 -1.36 -12.19 -10.08
N MET A 69 -0.94 -11.34 -9.14
CA MET A 69 0.10 -10.33 -9.39
C MET A 69 1.49 -10.83 -9.00
N ARG A 70 2.48 -10.33 -9.72
CA ARG A 70 3.91 -10.59 -9.52
C ARG A 70 4.61 -9.34 -9.01
N VAL A 71 5.80 -9.54 -8.47
CA VAL A 71 6.66 -8.46 -7.97
C VAL A 71 6.93 -7.41 -9.04
N GLU A 72 7.13 -7.81 -10.29
CA GLU A 72 7.33 -6.89 -11.42
C GLU A 72 6.14 -5.96 -11.70
N ASP A 73 4.91 -6.35 -11.33
CA ASP A 73 3.70 -5.55 -11.58
C ASP A 73 3.59 -4.36 -10.61
N VAL A 74 4.29 -4.42 -9.47
CA VAL A 74 4.21 -3.46 -8.36
C VAL A 74 5.54 -2.82 -8.01
N ALA A 75 6.65 -3.25 -8.64
CA ALA A 75 7.98 -2.77 -8.33
C ALA A 75 8.20 -1.33 -8.79
N ILE A 76 8.83 -0.54 -7.92
CA ILE A 76 9.37 0.78 -8.24
C ILE A 76 10.56 0.57 -9.19
N PRO A 77 10.55 1.13 -10.41
CA PRO A 77 11.62 0.94 -11.38
C PRO A 77 12.97 1.45 -10.87
N LYS A 78 14.07 0.78 -11.26
CA LYS A 78 15.45 1.18 -10.88
C LYS A 78 15.76 2.68 -10.97
N PRO A 79 15.37 3.42 -12.04
CA PRO A 79 15.69 4.85 -12.16
C PRO A 79 15.04 5.73 -11.10
N GLU A 80 13.96 5.26 -10.48
CA GLU A 80 13.19 5.98 -9.45
C GLU A 80 13.66 5.64 -8.03
N ILE A 81 14.58 4.68 -7.88
CA ILE A 81 15.11 4.30 -6.58
C ILE A 81 16.02 5.40 -6.03
N VAL A 82 15.60 6.01 -4.93
CA VAL A 82 16.47 6.87 -4.11
C VAL A 82 17.33 5.99 -3.21
N ALA A 83 18.64 6.03 -3.40
CA ALA A 83 19.61 5.26 -2.64
C ALA A 83 20.89 6.06 -2.39
N VAL A 84 21.73 5.59 -1.47
CA VAL A 84 22.97 6.29 -1.09
C VAL A 84 24.20 5.39 -1.21
N PRO A 85 25.37 5.94 -1.60
CA PRO A 85 26.60 5.16 -1.62
C PRO A 85 27.10 4.89 -0.19
N VAL A 86 27.81 3.78 0.02
CA VAL A 86 28.44 3.45 1.33
C VAL A 86 29.43 4.51 1.83
N THR A 87 29.93 5.35 0.93
CA THR A 87 30.88 6.43 1.20
C THR A 87 30.20 7.77 1.53
N VAL A 88 28.87 7.83 1.55
CA VAL A 88 28.09 9.05 1.86
C VAL A 88 28.52 9.62 3.22
N THR A 89 28.57 10.96 3.31
CA THR A 89 28.83 11.63 4.59
C THR A 89 27.58 11.65 5.46
N LEU A 90 27.73 11.98 6.75
CA LEU A 90 26.56 12.10 7.63
C LEU A 90 25.63 13.23 7.15
N ASP A 91 26.19 14.36 6.75
CA ASP A 91 25.42 15.54 6.36
C ASP A 91 24.64 15.27 5.06
N ASP A 92 25.28 14.66 4.06
CA ASP A 92 24.62 14.28 2.80
C ASP A 92 23.53 13.22 3.03
N LEU A 93 23.75 12.28 3.94
CA LEU A 93 22.76 11.26 4.29
C LEU A 93 21.52 11.90 4.93
N VAL A 94 21.72 12.85 5.85
CA VAL A 94 20.63 13.60 6.49
C VAL A 94 19.88 14.44 5.45
N ALA A 95 20.59 15.12 4.54
CA ALA A 95 19.98 15.86 3.44
C ALA A 95 19.13 14.94 2.56
N THR A 96 19.66 13.78 2.17
CA THR A 96 18.92 12.81 1.35
C THR A 96 17.63 12.33 2.06
N PHE A 97 17.69 12.04 3.37
CA PHE A 97 16.49 11.68 4.13
C PHE A 97 15.48 12.83 4.21
N SER A 98 15.95 14.07 4.39
CA SER A 98 15.09 15.25 4.48
C SER A 98 14.41 15.59 3.16
N GLU A 99 15.12 15.45 2.04
CA GLU A 99 14.63 15.78 0.70
C GLU A 99 13.67 14.72 0.16
N SER A 100 14.00 13.44 0.37
CA SER A 100 13.18 12.33 -0.11
C SER A 100 11.95 12.05 0.76
N GLY A 101 12.00 12.39 2.06
CA GLY A 101 10.95 12.04 3.02
C GLY A 101 10.86 10.55 3.35
N PHE A 102 11.77 9.71 2.84
CA PHE A 102 11.73 8.27 3.07
C PHE A 102 12.27 7.87 4.44
N SER A 103 11.72 6.80 5.00
CA SER A 103 12.19 6.25 6.29
C SER A 103 13.38 5.31 6.16
N ARG A 104 13.62 4.78 4.95
CA ARG A 104 14.62 3.76 4.62
C ARG A 104 15.23 4.05 3.27
N LEU A 105 16.53 3.85 3.14
CA LEU A 105 17.25 4.00 1.88
C LEU A 105 18.13 2.78 1.63
N PRO A 106 18.13 2.19 0.42
CA PRO A 106 19.14 1.23 0.02
C PRO A 106 20.54 1.88 0.06
N VAL A 107 21.52 1.08 0.45
CA VAL A 107 22.93 1.47 0.44
C VAL A 107 23.67 0.57 -0.53
N PHE A 108 24.45 1.17 -1.42
CA PHE A 108 25.18 0.47 -2.47
C PHE A 108 26.68 0.78 -2.47
N LYS A 109 27.46 -0.05 -3.17
CA LYS A 109 28.88 0.16 -3.41
C LYS A 109 29.14 0.32 -4.91
N GLY A 110 29.49 1.53 -5.34
CA GLY A 110 29.78 1.80 -6.74
C GLY A 110 28.50 2.01 -7.54
N THR A 111 27.82 0.92 -7.92
CA THR A 111 26.55 0.97 -8.67
C THR A 111 25.40 0.42 -7.83
N LEU A 112 24.16 0.74 -8.23
CA LEU A 112 22.95 0.18 -7.62
C LEU A 112 22.90 -1.36 -7.69
N ASP A 113 23.57 -1.96 -8.68
CA ASP A 113 23.70 -3.43 -8.85
C ASP A 113 24.62 -4.08 -7.81
N SER A 114 25.20 -3.30 -6.90
CA SER A 114 26.01 -3.79 -5.79
C SER A 114 25.44 -3.31 -4.45
N PRO A 115 24.22 -3.74 -4.07
CA PRO A 115 23.62 -3.39 -2.79
C PRO A 115 24.37 -4.07 -1.64
N ILE A 116 24.53 -3.36 -0.53
CA ILE A 116 25.23 -3.88 0.66
C ILE A 116 24.33 -3.93 1.90
N GLY A 117 23.15 -3.33 1.84
CA GLY A 117 22.17 -3.29 2.94
C GLY A 117 21.29 -2.06 2.82
N LEU A 118 20.47 -1.81 3.85
CA LEU A 118 19.64 -0.61 3.96
C LEU A 118 19.99 0.18 5.22
N ILE A 119 19.76 1.48 5.16
CA ILE A 119 19.86 2.38 6.31
C ILE A 119 18.48 2.89 6.70
N HIS A 120 18.19 2.92 8.01
CA HIS A 120 16.92 3.41 8.54
C HIS A 120 17.12 4.76 9.24
N LEU A 121 16.24 5.73 8.94
CA LEU A 121 16.24 7.05 9.58
C LEU A 121 16.20 6.97 11.12
N LYS A 122 15.41 6.06 11.68
CA LYS A 122 15.31 5.83 13.13
C LYS A 122 16.65 5.42 13.74
N ASP A 123 17.43 4.57 13.08
CA ASP A 123 18.74 4.14 13.60
C ASP A 123 19.74 5.30 13.57
N LEU A 124 19.70 6.10 12.49
CA LEU A 124 20.48 7.32 12.37
C LEU A 124 20.16 8.31 13.49
N ALA A 125 18.87 8.58 13.70
CA ALA A 125 18.40 9.47 14.75
C ALA A 125 18.80 8.98 16.15
N LEU A 126 18.62 7.69 16.44
CA LEU A 126 18.96 7.11 17.75
C LEU A 126 20.45 7.24 18.07
N GLN A 127 21.31 6.97 17.08
CA GLN A 127 22.76 7.07 17.26
C GLN A 127 23.22 8.53 17.48
N GLN A 128 22.60 9.49 16.80
CA GLN A 128 22.97 10.91 16.90
C GLN A 128 22.39 11.62 18.13
N ALA A 129 21.19 11.24 18.56
CA ALA A 129 20.48 11.92 19.65
C ALA A 129 20.81 11.39 21.05
N PHE A 130 21.05 10.09 21.19
CA PHE A 130 21.13 9.45 22.53
C PHE A 130 22.50 8.86 22.89
N THR A 131 23.51 9.01 22.04
CA THR A 131 24.87 8.47 22.32
C THR A 131 25.85 9.58 22.71
N THR A 132 26.37 9.50 23.94
CA THR A 132 27.41 10.41 24.46
C THR A 132 28.61 9.62 24.99
N PRO A 133 29.85 9.91 24.56
CA PRO A 133 30.23 10.90 23.55
C PRO A 133 29.72 10.50 22.16
N LYS A 134 29.48 11.49 21.28
CA LYS A 134 28.99 11.24 19.92
C LYS A 134 29.96 10.33 19.17
N PRO A 135 29.53 9.14 18.72
CA PRO A 135 30.39 8.23 18.00
C PRO A 135 30.72 8.81 16.62
N ARG A 136 31.92 8.50 16.11
CA ARG A 136 32.23 8.80 14.70
C ARG A 136 31.23 8.08 13.81
N PHE A 137 30.67 8.81 12.84
CA PHE A 137 29.74 8.25 11.88
C PHE A 137 30.37 7.07 11.14
N ASN A 138 29.67 5.94 11.12
CA ASN A 138 30.09 4.74 10.40
C ASN A 138 28.86 4.01 9.89
N LEU A 139 28.49 4.33 8.64
CA LEU A 139 27.30 3.78 7.98
C LEU A 139 27.27 2.25 8.00
N ARG A 140 28.41 1.58 7.81
CA ARG A 140 28.48 0.10 7.75
C ARG A 140 27.98 -0.58 9.01
N LYS A 141 28.14 0.05 10.18
CA LYS A 141 27.66 -0.50 11.47
C LYS A 141 26.16 -0.35 11.65
N MET A 142 25.51 0.46 10.81
CA MET A 142 24.09 0.78 10.88
C MET A 142 23.29 0.07 9.79
N LEU A 143 23.96 -0.66 8.89
CA LEU A 143 23.31 -1.37 7.81
C LEU A 143 22.48 -2.51 8.36
N ARG A 144 21.23 -2.56 7.91
CA ARG A 144 20.33 -3.68 8.09
C ARG A 144 20.33 -4.55 6.84
N PRO A 145 19.99 -5.84 6.97
CA PRO A 145 19.84 -6.73 5.82
C PRO A 145 18.76 -6.22 4.87
N LEU A 146 18.97 -6.45 3.58
CA LEU A 146 17.98 -6.28 2.52
C LEU A 146 17.45 -7.66 2.13
N LEU A 147 16.16 -7.70 1.79
CA LEU A 147 15.54 -8.87 1.18
C LEU A 147 15.67 -8.77 -0.34
N TYR A 148 15.84 -9.90 -1.00
CA TYR A 148 15.92 -9.99 -2.46
C TYR A 148 14.78 -10.87 -2.98
N ALA A 149 14.19 -10.45 -4.09
CA ALA A 149 13.10 -11.16 -4.74
C ALA A 149 13.29 -11.13 -6.27
N PRO A 150 13.02 -12.24 -6.99
CA PRO A 150 12.96 -12.22 -8.44
C PRO A 150 11.67 -11.53 -8.92
N PRO A 151 11.67 -10.89 -10.11
CA PRO A 151 10.51 -10.19 -10.67
C PRO A 151 9.28 -11.09 -10.81
N SER A 152 9.49 -12.37 -11.12
CA SER A 152 8.43 -13.36 -11.30
C SER A 152 7.79 -13.86 -10.00
N MET A 153 8.30 -13.48 -8.83
CA MET A 153 7.77 -13.95 -7.54
C MET A 153 6.33 -13.44 -7.34
N PRO A 154 5.38 -14.28 -6.89
CA PRO A 154 4.04 -13.79 -6.53
C PRO A 154 4.10 -12.82 -5.36
N ILE A 155 3.32 -11.73 -5.42
CA ILE A 155 3.35 -10.69 -4.38
C ILE A 155 2.98 -11.22 -2.99
N GLY A 156 2.09 -12.21 -2.90
CA GLY A 156 1.70 -12.80 -1.63
C GLY A 156 2.81 -13.59 -0.95
N VAL A 157 3.68 -14.23 -1.73
CA VAL A 157 4.87 -14.93 -1.21
C VAL A 157 5.87 -13.92 -0.66
N LEU A 158 6.10 -12.82 -1.39
CA LEU A 158 6.97 -11.75 -0.93
C LEU A 158 6.44 -11.11 0.36
N LEU A 159 5.14 -10.78 0.41
CA LEU A 159 4.48 -10.22 1.58
C LEU A 159 4.63 -11.11 2.82
N GLN A 160 4.38 -12.42 2.67
CA GLN A 160 4.55 -13.39 3.76
C GLN A 160 6.00 -13.43 4.24
N LYS A 161 6.97 -13.42 3.32
CA LYS A 161 8.40 -13.42 3.66
C LYS A 161 8.77 -12.14 4.43
N MET A 162 8.37 -10.98 3.94
CA MET A 162 8.56 -9.67 4.58
C MET A 162 7.97 -9.62 5.99
N GLN A 163 6.78 -10.19 6.21
CA GLN A 163 6.16 -10.32 7.53
C GLN A 163 6.95 -11.25 8.46
N SER A 164 7.36 -12.41 7.97
CA SER A 164 8.08 -13.41 8.77
C SER A 164 9.46 -12.93 9.22
N GLU A 165 10.20 -12.25 8.33
CA GLU A 165 11.54 -11.72 8.60
C GLU A 165 11.50 -10.32 9.24
N ARG A 166 10.30 -9.70 9.30
CA ARG A 166 10.09 -8.29 9.69
C ARG A 166 10.97 -7.31 8.89
N ILE A 167 11.07 -7.55 7.59
CA ILE A 167 11.80 -6.71 6.64
C ILE A 167 10.78 -6.03 5.72
N HIS A 168 10.81 -4.70 5.69
CA HIS A 168 9.78 -3.86 5.04
C HIS A 168 10.19 -3.38 3.63
N MET A 169 11.34 -3.82 3.13
CA MET A 169 11.87 -3.41 1.83
C MET A 169 12.60 -4.58 1.17
N ALA A 170 12.33 -4.78 -0.12
CA ALA A 170 12.98 -5.78 -0.95
C ALA A 170 13.54 -5.14 -2.22
N LEU A 171 14.71 -5.60 -2.66
CA LEU A 171 15.23 -5.30 -3.99
C LEU A 171 14.81 -6.40 -4.96
N VAL A 172 14.36 -5.97 -6.14
CA VAL A 172 14.02 -6.86 -7.25
C VAL A 172 15.28 -7.10 -8.07
N ILE A 173 15.68 -8.36 -8.18
CA ILE A 173 16.94 -8.76 -8.83
C ILE A 173 16.63 -9.64 -10.04
N ASP A 174 17.26 -9.33 -11.17
CA ASP A 174 17.18 -10.11 -12.40
C ASP A 174 18.02 -11.41 -12.33
N GLU A 175 18.00 -12.21 -13.40
CA GLU A 175 18.76 -13.46 -13.49
C GLU A 175 20.28 -13.25 -13.55
N TYR A 176 20.73 -12.04 -13.85
CA TYR A 176 22.13 -11.65 -13.97
C TYR A 176 22.68 -10.99 -12.70
N GLY A 177 21.84 -10.80 -11.68
CA GLY A 177 22.20 -10.16 -10.40
C GLY A 177 22.09 -8.63 -10.42
N GLY A 178 21.53 -8.05 -11.48
CA GLY A 178 21.21 -6.63 -11.59
C GLY A 178 19.97 -6.25 -10.78
N VAL A 179 19.93 -5.01 -10.29
CA VAL A 179 18.73 -4.47 -9.65
C VAL A 179 17.80 -3.92 -10.72
N ASP A 180 16.60 -4.49 -10.82
CA ASP A 180 15.53 -4.05 -11.71
C ASP A 180 14.57 -3.08 -11.01
N GLY A 181 14.42 -3.21 -9.70
CA GLY A 181 13.47 -2.40 -8.95
C GLY A 181 13.53 -2.57 -7.43
N LEU A 182 12.58 -1.93 -6.76
CA LEU A 182 12.40 -1.96 -5.31
C LEU A 182 10.93 -2.12 -4.96
N VAL A 183 10.62 -2.87 -3.91
CA VAL A 183 9.27 -3.05 -3.39
C VAL A 183 9.26 -2.81 -1.89
N THR A 184 8.27 -2.08 -1.39
CA THR A 184 8.01 -1.93 0.04
C THR A 184 6.82 -2.78 0.49
N ILE A 185 6.76 -3.10 1.78
CA ILE A 185 5.61 -3.85 2.32
C ILE A 185 4.34 -3.01 2.23
N GLU A 186 4.48 -1.68 2.35
CA GLU A 186 3.40 -0.72 2.22
C GLU A 186 2.77 -0.78 0.82
N ASP A 187 3.56 -0.84 -0.26
CA ASP A 187 3.08 -0.97 -1.64
C ASP A 187 2.35 -2.31 -1.88
N LEU A 188 2.88 -3.40 -1.29
CA LEU A 188 2.24 -4.72 -1.36
C LEU A 188 0.89 -4.73 -0.64
N ILE A 189 0.81 -4.11 0.53
CA ILE A 189 -0.42 -4.01 1.30
C ILE A 189 -1.42 -3.11 0.57
N GLU A 190 -1.00 -1.98 0.01
CA GLU A 190 -1.85 -1.10 -0.79
C GLU A 190 -2.44 -1.85 -1.98
N THR A 191 -1.66 -2.67 -2.68
CA THR A 191 -2.15 -3.46 -3.81
C THR A 191 -3.21 -4.50 -3.40
N VAL A 192 -3.10 -5.04 -2.18
CA VAL A 192 -4.01 -6.06 -1.65
C VAL A 192 -5.26 -5.43 -1.04
N ILE A 193 -5.12 -4.30 -0.34
CA ILE A 193 -6.22 -3.60 0.34
C ILE A 193 -6.94 -2.62 -0.60
N GLY A 194 -6.26 -2.12 -1.63
CA GLY A 194 -6.81 -1.16 -2.60
C GLY A 194 -7.92 -1.72 -3.49
N GLU A 195 -8.08 -3.05 -3.55
CA GLU A 195 -9.24 -3.74 -4.13
C GLU A 195 -10.26 -4.20 -3.07
N ILE A 196 -10.17 -3.72 -1.83
CA ILE A 196 -11.33 -3.75 -0.94
C ILE A 196 -12.24 -2.61 -1.38
N GLU A 197 -12.90 -2.83 -2.53
CA GLU A 197 -14.25 -2.34 -2.73
C GLU A 197 -15.04 -2.78 -1.49
N ASP A 198 -15.62 -1.79 -0.82
CA ASP A 198 -16.34 -1.93 0.44
C ASP A 198 -17.38 -3.06 0.33
N GLU A 199 -17.64 -3.76 1.43
CA GLU A 199 -18.68 -4.80 1.50
C GLU A 199 -20.10 -4.24 1.26
N HIS A 200 -20.19 -2.93 1.07
CA HIS A 200 -21.34 -2.15 0.64
C HIS A 200 -21.40 -1.84 -0.86
N ASP A 201 -20.53 -2.43 -1.69
CA ASP A 201 -20.59 -2.26 -3.14
C ASP A 201 -21.63 -3.21 -3.78
N THR A 202 -22.86 -3.10 -3.28
CA THR A 202 -24.03 -3.55 -4.02
C THR A 202 -24.51 -2.40 -4.87
N SER A 203 -24.04 -2.39 -6.12
CA SER A 203 -24.75 -1.85 -7.27
C SER A 203 -25.21 -0.40 -7.17
N GLU A 204 -24.28 0.56 -7.26
CA GLU A 204 -24.45 1.86 -7.95
C GLU A 204 -23.13 2.66 -7.94
N ASP A 205 -22.06 2.07 -8.45
CA ASP A 205 -20.79 2.78 -8.57
C ASP A 205 -20.85 3.68 -9.82
N GLY A 206 -21.35 4.91 -9.60
CA GLY A 206 -21.36 5.95 -10.61
C GLY A 206 -19.94 6.18 -11.14
N LEU A 207 -19.81 6.32 -12.46
CA LEU A 207 -18.53 6.64 -13.11
C LEU A 207 -17.93 7.99 -12.64
N TRP A 208 -18.69 8.75 -11.84
CA TRP A 208 -18.33 9.97 -11.17
C TRP A 208 -19.08 10.10 -9.83
N ALA A 209 -18.51 10.86 -8.90
CA ALA A 209 -19.13 11.27 -7.66
C ALA A 209 -18.94 12.78 -7.46
N GLU A 210 -19.97 13.49 -7.00
CA GLU A 210 -19.84 14.91 -6.64
C GLU A 210 -19.25 15.02 -5.23
N GLU A 211 -18.02 15.55 -5.11
CA GLU A 211 -17.37 15.76 -3.81
C GLU A 211 -17.90 17.04 -3.13
N LYS A 212 -18.18 18.08 -3.93
CA LYS A 212 -18.71 19.39 -3.53
C LYS A 212 -19.50 19.99 -4.69
N PRO A 213 -20.40 20.96 -4.46
CA PRO A 213 -21.13 21.64 -5.53
C PRO A 213 -20.21 22.11 -6.66
N GLY A 214 -20.36 21.52 -7.85
CA GLY A 214 -19.53 21.83 -9.03
C GLY A 214 -18.12 21.22 -9.02
N GLN A 215 -17.84 20.26 -8.13
CA GLN A 215 -16.59 19.51 -8.08
C GLN A 215 -16.88 18.01 -8.08
N TYR A 216 -16.39 17.31 -9.10
CA TYR A 216 -16.63 15.89 -9.33
C TYR A 216 -15.32 15.12 -9.30
N LEU A 217 -15.31 13.95 -8.66
CA LEU A 217 -14.29 12.93 -8.82
C LEU A 217 -14.79 11.94 -9.87
N VAL A 218 -14.07 11.81 -10.98
CA VAL A 218 -14.52 11.07 -12.16
C VAL A 218 -13.49 10.02 -12.55
N GLN A 219 -13.95 8.83 -12.87
CA GLN A 219 -13.08 7.81 -13.49
C GLN A 219 -12.75 8.25 -14.90
N ALA A 220 -11.48 8.20 -15.30
CA ALA A 220 -11.05 8.66 -16.62
C ALA A 220 -11.71 7.86 -17.77
N ARG A 221 -12.18 6.64 -17.49
CA ARG A 221 -12.95 5.79 -18.42
C ARG A 221 -14.42 6.18 -18.57
N ALA A 222 -14.91 7.15 -17.80
CA ALA A 222 -16.30 7.61 -17.90
C ALA A 222 -16.58 8.07 -19.35
N PRO A 223 -17.66 7.61 -19.99
CA PRO A 223 -18.06 8.10 -21.28
C PRO A 223 -18.26 9.61 -21.20
N LEU A 224 -17.64 10.33 -22.13
CA LEU A 224 -17.66 11.79 -22.09
C LEU A 224 -19.10 12.31 -22.18
N ALA A 225 -19.89 11.74 -23.10
CA ALA A 225 -21.28 12.12 -23.32
C ALA A 225 -22.16 11.97 -22.07
N ASP A 226 -21.99 10.89 -21.31
CA ASP A 226 -22.79 10.64 -20.11
C ASP A 226 -22.40 11.62 -18.99
N PHE A 227 -21.11 11.91 -18.85
CA PHE A 227 -20.64 12.90 -17.88
C PHE A 227 -21.06 14.33 -18.26
N GLU A 228 -20.98 14.71 -19.53
CA GLU A 228 -21.49 16.00 -20.04
C GLU A 228 -22.99 16.18 -19.77
N ALA A 229 -23.78 15.12 -19.96
CA ALA A 229 -25.20 15.11 -19.64
C ALA A 229 -25.46 15.33 -18.14
N GLN A 230 -24.62 14.73 -17.28
CA GLN A 230 -24.70 14.92 -15.83
C GLN A 230 -24.40 16.37 -15.42
N ILE A 231 -23.33 16.97 -15.93
CA ILE A 231 -22.91 18.33 -15.56
C ILE A 231 -23.68 19.42 -16.32
N GLY A 232 -24.54 19.04 -17.27
CA GLY A 232 -25.33 19.95 -18.10
C GLY A 232 -24.49 20.89 -18.95
N SER A 233 -23.24 20.54 -19.25
CA SER A 233 -22.26 21.39 -19.93
C SER A 233 -21.46 20.56 -20.93
N LYS A 234 -21.29 21.07 -22.15
CA LYS A 234 -20.39 20.47 -23.13
C LYS A 234 -18.93 20.83 -22.80
N LEU A 235 -18.08 19.81 -22.80
CA LEU A 235 -16.64 19.90 -22.63
C LEU A 235 -15.90 19.65 -23.96
N ALA A 236 -16.52 19.02 -24.97
CA ALA A 236 -16.01 18.98 -26.34
C ALA A 236 -16.71 20.02 -27.25
N ALA A 237 -16.00 20.57 -28.24
CA ALA A 237 -16.55 21.51 -29.22
C ALA A 237 -16.74 20.81 -30.58
N ASP A 238 -17.87 21.05 -31.25
CA ASP A 238 -18.36 20.14 -32.31
C ASP A 238 -17.43 19.97 -33.55
N ALA A 239 -17.58 18.78 -34.15
CA ALA A 239 -17.21 18.26 -35.48
C ALA A 239 -15.84 17.60 -35.70
N GLU A 240 -14.79 17.94 -34.93
CA GLU A 240 -13.49 17.22 -34.98
C GLU A 240 -13.27 16.29 -33.77
N ASP A 241 -14.07 16.47 -32.69
CA ASP A 241 -13.96 15.72 -31.42
C ASP A 241 -14.82 14.43 -31.36
N GLN A 242 -15.41 14.00 -32.49
CA GLN A 242 -16.31 12.84 -32.55
C GLN A 242 -15.63 11.48 -32.30
N GLU A 243 -14.31 11.45 -32.13
CA GLU A 243 -13.55 10.24 -31.78
C GLU A 243 -13.20 10.15 -30.28
N ILE A 244 -13.66 11.10 -29.45
CA ILE A 244 -13.34 11.10 -28.02
C ILE A 244 -14.44 10.37 -27.22
N ASP A 245 -14.16 9.12 -26.90
CA ASP A 245 -15.11 8.27 -26.17
C ASP A 245 -15.19 8.60 -24.67
N THR A 246 -14.10 9.08 -24.06
CA THR A 246 -13.97 9.16 -22.60
C THR A 246 -13.38 10.47 -22.10
N LEU A 247 -13.64 10.81 -20.83
CA LEU A 247 -13.08 12.00 -20.19
C LEU A 247 -11.54 12.00 -20.17
N GLY A 248 -10.91 10.83 -19.98
CA GLY A 248 -9.46 10.68 -20.07
C GLY A 248 -8.94 10.92 -21.50
N GLY A 249 -9.70 10.49 -22.51
CA GLY A 249 -9.41 10.77 -23.91
C GLY A 249 -9.42 12.27 -24.21
N LEU A 250 -10.39 13.02 -23.65
CA LEU A 250 -10.45 14.47 -23.80
C LEU A 250 -9.18 15.14 -23.26
N VAL A 251 -8.80 14.83 -22.01
CA VAL A 251 -7.61 15.43 -21.39
C VAL A 251 -6.32 15.06 -22.15
N PHE A 252 -6.23 13.82 -22.65
CA PHE A 252 -5.10 13.41 -23.48
C PHE A 252 -5.03 14.19 -24.80
N MET A 253 -6.16 14.36 -25.49
CA MET A 253 -6.24 15.12 -26.73
C MET A 253 -5.83 16.57 -26.54
N LEU A 254 -6.28 17.21 -25.45
CA LEU A 254 -5.93 18.60 -25.12
C LEU A 254 -4.42 18.80 -24.89
N LEU A 255 -3.74 17.81 -24.32
CA LEU A 255 -2.31 17.92 -23.96
C LEU A 255 -1.35 17.26 -24.95
N GLY A 256 -1.84 16.34 -25.79
CA GLY A 256 -1.01 15.48 -26.65
C GLY A 256 -0.13 14.47 -25.90
N ARG A 257 -0.35 14.29 -24.58
CA ARG A 257 0.39 13.37 -23.70
C ARG A 257 -0.43 12.98 -22.48
N VAL A 258 0.02 11.96 -21.76
CA VAL A 258 -0.54 11.61 -20.44
C VAL A 258 0.03 12.57 -19.38
N PRO A 259 -0.81 13.32 -18.64
CA PRO A 259 -0.36 14.21 -17.57
C PRO A 259 0.06 13.46 -16.31
N ALA A 260 0.93 14.09 -15.52
CA ALA A 260 1.37 13.53 -14.25
C ALA A 260 0.34 13.79 -13.14
N ARG A 261 0.39 12.99 -12.07
CA ARG A 261 -0.42 13.21 -10.87
C ARG A 261 -0.20 14.61 -10.29
N GLY A 262 -1.29 15.29 -9.96
CA GLY A 262 -1.30 16.66 -9.43
C GLY A 262 -1.30 17.77 -10.48
N GLU A 263 -1.16 17.43 -11.77
CA GLU A 263 -1.24 18.40 -12.85
C GLU A 263 -2.68 18.93 -13.00
N VAL A 264 -2.83 20.24 -13.20
CA VAL A 264 -4.13 20.91 -13.37
C VAL A 264 -4.23 21.50 -14.76
N ILE A 265 -5.21 21.03 -15.53
CA ILE A 265 -5.47 21.42 -16.91
C ILE A 265 -6.68 22.34 -16.94
N ARG A 266 -6.53 23.53 -17.51
CA ARG A 266 -7.64 24.47 -17.70
C ARG A 266 -8.28 24.27 -19.06
N HIS A 267 -9.60 24.16 -19.06
CA HIS A 267 -10.39 23.96 -20.26
C HIS A 267 -11.01 25.28 -20.74
N GLU A 268 -11.28 25.37 -22.05
CA GLU A 268 -11.89 26.56 -22.66
C GLU A 268 -13.31 26.83 -22.15
N SER A 269 -14.02 25.78 -21.73
CA SER A 269 -15.34 25.89 -21.07
C SER A 269 -15.27 26.54 -19.68
N GLY A 270 -14.07 26.80 -19.15
CA GLY A 270 -13.85 27.29 -17.80
C GLY A 270 -13.78 26.18 -16.75
N ALA A 271 -13.87 24.91 -17.16
CA ALA A 271 -13.64 23.77 -16.28
C ALA A 271 -12.13 23.56 -15.99
N GLU A 272 -11.80 23.03 -14.82
CA GLU A 272 -10.44 22.60 -14.49
C GLU A 272 -10.40 21.08 -14.24
N PHE A 273 -9.45 20.40 -14.86
CA PHE A 273 -9.18 18.97 -14.67
C PHE A 273 -7.90 18.79 -13.86
N GLU A 274 -8.02 18.30 -12.64
CA GLU A 274 -6.88 17.94 -11.79
C GLU A 274 -6.66 16.42 -11.87
N VAL A 275 -5.43 16.01 -12.16
CA VAL A 275 -5.07 14.59 -12.21
C VAL A 275 -4.90 14.06 -10.80
N VAL A 276 -5.88 13.30 -10.32
CA VAL A 276 -5.82 12.66 -9.01
C VAL A 276 -4.91 11.44 -9.04
N ASP A 277 -4.99 10.69 -10.15
CA ASP A 277 -4.29 9.42 -10.32
C ASP A 277 -4.06 9.12 -11.80
N ALA A 278 -2.82 8.78 -12.15
CA ALA A 278 -2.38 8.43 -13.50
C ALA A 278 -1.16 7.51 -13.43
N ASP A 279 -1.02 6.65 -14.44
CA ASP A 279 0.17 5.86 -14.71
C ASP A 279 0.86 6.36 -16.01
N PRO A 280 2.08 5.89 -16.35
CA PRO A 280 2.78 6.38 -17.55
C PRO A 280 2.05 6.19 -18.88
N ARG A 281 1.01 5.34 -18.92
CA ARG A 281 0.27 4.98 -20.13
C ARG A 281 -1.12 5.62 -20.20
N ARG A 282 -1.75 5.92 -19.06
CA ARG A 282 -3.11 6.46 -19.01
C ARG A 282 -3.45 7.21 -17.71
N ILE A 283 -4.45 8.08 -17.82
CA ILE A 283 -5.11 8.71 -16.68
C ILE A 283 -6.08 7.70 -16.06
N LYS A 284 -6.14 7.61 -14.73
CA LYS A 284 -7.07 6.74 -14.00
C LYS A 284 -8.25 7.52 -13.43
N ARG A 285 -7.96 8.63 -12.73
CA ARG A 285 -8.97 9.47 -12.07
C ARG A 285 -8.67 10.96 -12.23
N LEU A 286 -9.73 11.71 -12.48
CA LEU A 286 -9.72 13.14 -12.66
C LEU A 286 -10.63 13.78 -11.62
N ARG A 287 -10.22 14.92 -11.09
CA ARG A 287 -11.09 15.81 -10.34
C ARG A 287 -11.47 16.96 -11.26
N VAL A 288 -12.75 17.06 -11.60
CA VAL A 288 -13.30 18.09 -12.47
C VAL A 288 -13.89 19.19 -11.61
N ARG A 289 -13.47 20.43 -11.80
CA ARG A 289 -14.07 21.62 -11.20
C ARG A 289 -14.76 22.42 -12.27
N LEU A 290 -16.06 22.65 -12.14
CA LEU A 290 -16.85 23.48 -13.04
C LEU A 290 -16.66 24.96 -12.68
N PRO A 291 -16.75 25.87 -13.67
CA PRO A 291 -16.74 27.30 -13.38
C PRO A 291 -17.94 27.64 -12.51
N GLN A 292 -17.74 28.36 -11.41
CA GLN A 292 -18.85 28.82 -10.58
C GLN A 292 -19.75 29.73 -11.42
N ALA A 293 -21.05 29.42 -11.47
CA ALA A 293 -22.03 30.33 -12.05
C ALA A 293 -21.92 31.67 -11.32
N LYS A 294 -21.57 32.75 -12.02
CA LYS A 294 -21.71 34.09 -11.48
C LYS A 294 -23.19 34.29 -11.14
N ALA A 295 -23.47 34.50 -9.86
CA ALA A 295 -24.77 34.92 -9.35
C ALA A 295 -25.20 36.27 -9.96
#